data_AF-A0AAN1HWV6-F1
#
_entry.id   AF-A0AAN1HWV6-F1
#
_cell.length_a   1.000
_cell.length_b   1.000
_cell.length_c   1.000
_cell.angle_alpha   90.00
_cell.angle_beta   90.00
_cell.angle_gamma   90.00
#
_symmetry.space_group_name_H-M   'P 1'
#
loop_
_entity.id
_entity.type
_entity.pdbx_description
1 polymer ?
#
loop_
_entity_poly.entity_id
_entity_poly.type
_entity_poly.pdbx_seq_one_letter_code
_entity_poly.pdbx_strand_id
1 'polypeptide(L)'
;MKSKLTAVALAAVVVAGTAATAIPASAATAKAEPTRCHTADLKAGFAMGDDAKPEMEQSEKQTQAYIWFTNQSRRTCTLSGFAGVDMVGAQKTDGTWSLARSSEKPTKMTLEQGDTVGFSVNLLPVAGSTPQKEKFVPAKFLVTPPDETEHFTLKWPFGGQILKQDGATHPGTYLNPVGL
;
A
#
# COMPACT_ATOMS: atom_id res chain seq x y z
N MET A 1 -55.10 -4.79 78.18
CA MET A 1 -53.78 -4.16 77.97
C MET A 1 -52.83 -5.21 77.41
N LYS A 2 -52.15 -4.87 76.30
CA LYS A 2 -50.92 -5.42 75.66
C LYS A 2 -50.28 -6.67 76.28
N SER A 3 -49.71 -7.66 75.58
CA SER A 3 -49.57 -8.04 74.16
C SER A 3 -49.06 -9.50 74.18
N LYS A 4 -49.45 -10.33 73.21
CA LYS A 4 -48.97 -11.72 73.06
C LYS A 4 -47.61 -11.73 72.34
N LEU A 5 -46.67 -12.52 72.86
CA LEU A 5 -45.49 -13.01 72.15
C LEU A 5 -45.81 -14.39 71.60
N THR A 6 -45.64 -14.58 70.29
CA THR A 6 -45.54 -15.93 69.72
C THR A 6 -44.52 -15.94 68.59
N ALA A 7 -43.52 -16.79 68.74
CA ALA A 7 -42.53 -17.12 67.73
C ALA A 7 -43.18 -17.85 66.54
N VAL A 8 -42.62 -17.67 65.34
CA VAL A 8 -42.94 -18.49 64.17
C VAL A 8 -41.66 -19.15 63.67
N ALA A 9 -41.74 -20.47 63.53
CA ALA A 9 -40.70 -21.36 63.08
C ALA A 9 -40.46 -21.29 61.55
N LEU A 10 -39.24 -21.67 61.18
CA LEU A 10 -38.73 -21.82 59.81
C LEU A 10 -39.52 -22.87 59.00
N ALA A 11 -39.65 -22.61 57.69
CA ALA A 11 -39.81 -23.65 56.69
C ALA A 11 -38.94 -23.30 55.47
N ALA A 12 -37.96 -24.15 55.19
CA ALA A 12 -37.14 -24.10 53.98
C ALA A 12 -37.90 -24.75 52.82
N VAL A 13 -37.99 -24.07 51.68
CA VAL A 13 -38.53 -24.62 50.44
C VAL A 13 -37.37 -25.03 49.55
N VAL A 14 -37.31 -26.32 49.23
CA VAL A 14 -36.37 -26.89 48.25
C VAL A 14 -36.98 -26.73 46.86
N VAL A 15 -36.33 -25.98 45.98
CA VAL A 15 -36.75 -25.83 44.57
C VAL A 15 -35.93 -26.80 43.73
N ALA A 16 -36.61 -27.75 43.09
CA ALA A 16 -36.02 -28.66 42.12
C ALA A 16 -35.67 -27.90 40.83
N GLY A 17 -34.38 -27.87 40.47
CA GLY A 17 -33.88 -27.23 39.26
C GLY A 17 -34.07 -28.13 38.03
N THR A 18 -34.73 -27.60 37.00
CA THR A 18 -34.74 -28.16 35.64
C THR A 18 -33.36 -27.97 35.02
N ALA A 19 -32.70 -29.08 34.66
CA ALA A 19 -31.45 -29.07 33.92
C ALA A 19 -31.71 -28.60 32.49
N ALA A 20 -31.40 -27.34 32.20
CA ALA A 20 -31.28 -26.84 30.84
C ALA A 20 -30.02 -27.44 30.21
N THR A 21 -30.19 -28.25 29.16
CA THR A 21 -29.10 -28.69 28.30
C THR A 21 -28.51 -27.46 27.60
N ALA A 22 -27.36 -26.99 28.09
CA ALA A 22 -26.59 -25.95 27.43
C ALA A 22 -26.13 -26.47 26.06
N ILE A 23 -26.71 -25.92 25.00
CA ILE A 23 -26.22 -26.09 23.64
C ILE A 23 -24.82 -25.45 23.62
N PRO A 24 -23.74 -26.17 23.29
CA PRO A 24 -22.44 -25.56 23.17
C PRO A 24 -22.54 -24.47 22.11
N ALA A 25 -22.20 -23.23 22.50
CA ALA A 25 -22.11 -22.11 21.58
C ALA A 25 -21.24 -22.54 20.41
N SER A 26 -21.83 -22.57 19.21
CA SER A 26 -21.15 -22.91 17.98
C SER A 26 -19.87 -22.07 17.90
N ALA A 27 -18.71 -22.73 17.92
CA ALA A 27 -17.43 -22.07 17.75
C ALA A 27 -17.46 -21.42 16.37
N ALA A 28 -17.68 -20.11 16.32
CA ALA A 28 -17.51 -19.34 15.11
C ALA A 28 -16.09 -19.62 14.60
N THR A 29 -15.98 -20.27 13.45
CA THR A 29 -14.70 -20.52 12.80
C THR A 29 -14.03 -19.17 12.58
N ALA A 30 -12.90 -18.94 13.25
CA ALA A 30 -12.11 -17.73 13.05
C ALA A 30 -11.81 -17.58 11.56
N LYS A 31 -12.20 -16.45 10.97
CA LYS A 31 -11.94 -16.16 9.56
C LYS A 31 -10.42 -16.15 9.37
N ALA A 32 -9.93 -16.93 8.41
CA ALA A 32 -8.51 -16.95 8.10
C ALA A 32 -8.03 -15.53 7.75
N GLU A 33 -6.85 -15.15 8.25
CA GLU A 33 -6.30 -13.83 7.95
C GLU A 33 -6.03 -13.67 6.44
N PRO A 34 -6.22 -12.46 5.89
CA PRO A 34 -5.89 -12.20 4.49
C PRO A 34 -4.41 -12.45 4.22
N THR A 35 -4.14 -13.20 3.14
CA THR A 35 -2.79 -13.37 2.60
C THR A 35 -2.33 -12.11 1.89
N ARG A 36 -1.04 -12.04 1.50
CA ARG A 36 -0.56 -10.91 0.67
C ARG A 36 -1.29 -10.86 -0.67
N CYS A 37 -1.35 -9.67 -1.27
CA CYS A 37 -1.77 -9.52 -2.66
C CYS A 37 -0.68 -10.04 -3.59
N HIS A 38 -1.07 -10.72 -4.67
CA HIS A 38 -0.16 -11.07 -5.76
C HIS A 38 -0.31 -10.09 -6.92
N THR A 39 0.67 -10.08 -7.82
CA THR A 39 0.61 -9.24 -9.03
C THR A 39 -0.67 -9.50 -9.83
N ALA A 40 -1.11 -10.76 -9.94
CA ALA A 40 -2.36 -11.13 -10.62
C ALA A 40 -3.64 -10.61 -9.93
N ASP A 41 -3.59 -10.29 -8.63
CA ASP A 41 -4.72 -9.71 -7.89
C ASP A 41 -4.87 -8.20 -8.13
N LEU A 42 -3.84 -7.54 -8.68
CA LEU A 42 -3.72 -6.10 -8.74
C LEU A 42 -3.83 -5.56 -10.17
N LYS A 43 -4.32 -4.33 -10.29
CA LYS A 43 -4.07 -3.44 -11.44
C LYS A 43 -3.15 -2.32 -10.99
N ALA A 44 -2.39 -1.74 -11.92
CA ALA A 44 -1.55 -0.59 -11.63
C ALA A 44 -1.66 0.50 -12.70
N GLY A 45 -1.34 1.73 -12.31
CA GLY A 45 -1.25 2.86 -13.23
C GLY A 45 -0.67 4.11 -12.57
N PHE A 46 -0.38 5.11 -13.39
CA PHE A 46 -0.05 6.44 -12.88
C PHE A 46 -1.32 7.17 -12.46
N ALA A 47 -1.24 7.96 -11.40
CA ALA A 47 -2.27 8.93 -11.07
C ALA A 47 -2.20 10.08 -12.09
N MET A 48 -3.33 10.38 -12.73
CA MET A 48 -3.41 11.36 -13.83
C MET A 48 -4.25 12.60 -13.48
N GLY A 49 -4.73 12.70 -12.24
CA GLY A 49 -5.40 13.90 -11.74
C GLY A 49 -4.45 15.10 -11.75
N ASP A 50 -4.99 16.31 -11.92
CA ASP A 50 -4.16 17.51 -12.10
C ASP A 50 -3.25 17.82 -10.90
N ASP A 51 -3.69 17.45 -9.70
CA ASP A 51 -2.94 17.55 -8.44
C ASP A 51 -1.88 16.45 -8.25
N ALA A 52 -1.96 15.36 -9.02
CA ALA A 52 -1.04 14.23 -8.96
C ALA A 52 0.04 14.25 -10.06
N LYS A 53 -0.05 15.19 -11.01
CA LYS A 53 0.91 15.32 -12.10
C LYS A 53 2.22 15.92 -11.59
N PRO A 54 3.39 15.31 -11.91
CA PRO A 54 4.66 15.91 -11.59
C PRO A 54 4.90 17.20 -12.40
N GLU A 55 5.44 18.23 -11.75
CA GLU A 55 5.95 19.45 -12.36
C GLU A 55 7.29 19.16 -13.07
N MET A 56 7.23 18.64 -14.31
CA MET A 56 8.42 18.23 -15.08
C MET A 56 9.10 19.37 -15.86
N GLU A 57 8.44 20.53 -15.97
CA GLU A 57 8.91 21.70 -16.74
C GLU A 57 9.70 22.71 -15.88
N GLN A 58 10.25 22.27 -14.75
CA GLN A 58 11.06 23.08 -13.85
C GLN A 58 12.34 22.33 -13.44
N SER A 59 13.26 22.99 -12.74
CA SER A 59 14.50 22.38 -12.26
C SER A 59 14.97 22.92 -10.90
N GLU A 60 14.07 23.56 -10.16
CA GLU A 60 14.38 24.20 -8.87
C GLU A 60 14.16 23.25 -7.69
N LYS A 61 13.22 22.32 -7.81
CA LYS A 61 12.81 21.40 -6.75
C LYS A 61 12.53 20.00 -7.28
N GLN A 62 12.51 19.03 -6.36
CA GLN A 62 11.96 17.72 -6.65
C GLN A 62 10.45 17.83 -6.88
N THR A 63 9.93 16.92 -7.70
CA THR A 63 8.49 16.73 -7.90
C THR A 63 8.14 15.26 -7.68
N GLN A 64 6.85 14.95 -7.56
CA GLN A 64 6.40 13.58 -7.35
C GLN A 64 5.48 13.11 -8.47
N ALA A 65 5.67 11.87 -8.90
CA ALA A 65 4.66 11.10 -9.61
C ALA A 65 4.10 10.04 -8.67
N TYR A 66 2.81 9.73 -8.82
CA TYR A 66 2.14 8.72 -7.99
C TYR A 66 1.74 7.53 -8.84
N ILE A 67 1.97 6.34 -8.30
CA ILE A 67 1.55 5.08 -8.90
C ILE A 67 0.57 4.42 -7.94
N TRP A 68 -0.54 3.93 -8.47
CA TRP A 68 -1.56 3.24 -7.69
C TRP A 68 -1.58 1.75 -7.99
N PHE A 69 -2.00 0.97 -6.99
CA PHE A 69 -2.44 -0.40 -7.10
C PHE A 69 -3.90 -0.52 -6.70
N THR A 70 -4.71 -1.21 -7.49
CA THR A 70 -6.11 -1.52 -7.17
C THR A 70 -6.30 -3.02 -7.07
N ASN A 71 -6.88 -3.52 -5.98
CA ASN A 71 -7.24 -4.93 -5.86
C ASN A 71 -8.43 -5.23 -6.78
N GLN A 72 -8.19 -5.95 -7.88
CA GLN A 72 -9.22 -6.39 -8.82
C GLN A 72 -9.76 -7.79 -8.52
N SER A 73 -9.11 -8.52 -7.61
CA SER A 73 -9.54 -9.84 -7.19
C SER A 73 -10.82 -9.77 -6.34
N ARG A 74 -11.49 -10.91 -6.15
CA ARG A 74 -12.64 -11.03 -5.23
C ARG A 74 -12.23 -11.31 -3.79
N ARG A 75 -10.93 -11.45 -3.52
CA ARG A 75 -10.41 -11.77 -2.19
C ARG A 75 -9.86 -10.51 -1.54
N THR A 76 -10.09 -10.38 -0.24
CA THR A 76 -9.32 -9.45 0.59
C THR A 76 -7.87 -9.94 0.64
N CYS A 77 -6.92 -9.03 0.45
CA CYS A 77 -5.49 -9.30 0.53
C CYS A 77 -4.77 -8.19 1.29
N THR A 78 -3.48 -8.37 1.58
CA THR A 78 -2.66 -7.36 2.28
C THR A 78 -1.46 -6.93 1.46
N LEU A 79 -1.05 -5.67 1.62
CA LEU A 79 0.10 -5.09 0.96
C LEU A 79 0.96 -4.35 1.99
N SER A 80 2.28 -4.45 1.89
CA SER A 80 3.21 -3.78 2.80
C SER A 80 4.58 -3.73 2.15
N GLY A 81 5.30 -2.61 2.31
CA GLY A 81 6.66 -2.48 1.81
C GLY A 81 6.80 -1.47 0.68
N PHE A 82 7.89 -1.62 -0.06
CA PHE A 82 8.22 -0.81 -1.22
C PHE A 82 7.95 -1.61 -2.48
N ALA A 83 7.31 -0.98 -3.47
CA ALA A 83 7.33 -1.50 -4.82
C ALA A 83 8.77 -1.54 -5.36
N GLY A 84 9.04 -2.44 -6.31
CA GLY A 84 10.16 -2.29 -7.23
C GLY A 84 9.75 -1.34 -8.36
N VAL A 85 10.62 -0.39 -8.70
CA VAL A 85 10.44 0.45 -9.89
C VAL A 85 11.74 0.45 -10.69
N ASP A 86 11.68 -0.19 -11.85
CA ASP A 86 12.74 -0.12 -12.86
C ASP A 86 12.32 0.87 -13.95
N MET A 87 12.98 2.01 -13.98
CA MET A 87 12.73 3.04 -14.97
C MET A 87 13.53 2.73 -16.24
N VAL A 88 12.86 2.59 -17.38
CA VAL A 88 13.51 2.41 -18.68
C VAL A 88 13.51 3.73 -19.42
N GLY A 89 14.69 4.16 -19.85
CA GLY A 89 14.84 5.46 -20.52
C GLY A 89 14.65 5.40 -22.03
N ALA A 90 14.34 6.56 -22.60
CA ALA A 90 14.07 6.74 -24.02
C ALA A 90 15.34 6.99 -24.84
N GLN A 91 16.44 7.40 -24.20
CA GLN A 91 17.71 7.59 -24.87
C GLN A 91 18.45 6.26 -25.03
N LYS A 92 19.25 6.15 -26.10
CA LYS A 92 20.13 4.99 -26.31
C LYS A 92 21.12 4.75 -25.15
N THR A 93 21.43 5.80 -24.39
CA THR A 93 22.37 5.78 -23.26
C THR A 93 21.72 5.57 -21.90
N ASP A 94 20.39 5.58 -21.80
CA ASP A 94 19.71 5.57 -20.50
C ASP A 94 19.69 4.18 -19.86
N GLY A 95 19.50 3.13 -20.64
CA GLY A 95 19.34 1.77 -20.11
C GLY A 95 18.13 1.65 -19.17
N THR A 96 18.28 0.81 -18.15
CA THR A 96 17.29 0.61 -17.08
C THR A 96 17.89 1.06 -15.75
N TRP A 97 17.15 1.86 -14.99
CA TRP A 97 17.54 2.35 -13.68
C TRP A 97 16.55 1.86 -12.61
N SER A 98 17.02 0.96 -11.75
CA SER A 98 16.30 0.53 -10.55
C SER A 98 16.34 1.63 -9.49
N LEU A 99 15.18 2.15 -9.11
CA LEU A 99 15.11 3.29 -8.20
C LEU A 99 15.45 2.90 -6.76
N ALA A 100 16.18 3.80 -6.10
CA ALA A 100 16.43 3.70 -4.66
C ALA A 100 15.14 3.88 -3.86
N ARG A 101 15.12 3.31 -2.66
CA ARG A 101 14.04 3.44 -1.69
C ARG A 101 14.41 4.51 -0.68
N SER A 102 13.43 5.28 -0.22
CA SER A 102 13.63 6.17 0.93
C SER A 102 13.85 5.37 2.23
N SER A 103 14.17 6.09 3.31
CA SER A 103 14.30 5.51 4.66
C SER A 103 12.97 5.37 5.39
N GLU A 104 11.85 5.65 4.74
CA GLU A 104 10.51 5.62 5.34
C GLU A 104 10.09 4.19 5.71
N LYS A 105 9.26 4.09 6.75
CA LYS A 105 8.81 2.79 7.26
C LYS A 105 7.45 2.42 6.65
N PRO A 106 7.35 1.29 5.93
CA PRO A 106 6.08 0.85 5.38
C PRO A 106 5.11 0.43 6.47
N THR A 107 3.82 0.63 6.21
CA THR A 107 2.72 0.11 7.03
C THR A 107 1.99 -0.98 6.26
N LYS A 108 1.50 -2.01 6.97
CA LYS A 108 0.66 -3.06 6.38
C LYS A 108 -0.76 -2.55 6.20
N MET A 109 -1.29 -2.70 4.99
CA MET A 109 -2.68 -2.37 4.66
C MET A 109 -3.44 -3.62 4.22
N THR A 110 -4.74 -3.60 4.43
CA THR A 110 -5.69 -4.60 3.94
C THR A 110 -6.48 -3.97 2.80
N LEU A 111 -6.56 -4.65 1.66
CA LEU A 111 -7.28 -4.20 0.47
C LEU A 111 -8.43 -5.15 0.20
N GLU A 112 -9.66 -4.65 0.30
CA GLU A 112 -10.86 -5.29 -0.21
C GLU A 112 -10.94 -5.17 -1.74
N GLN A 113 -11.92 -5.83 -2.35
CA GLN A 113 -12.13 -5.73 -3.79
C GLN A 113 -12.46 -4.28 -4.17
N GLY A 114 -11.67 -3.71 -5.08
CA GLY A 114 -11.82 -2.34 -5.56
C GLY A 114 -11.02 -1.31 -4.77
N ASP A 115 -10.46 -1.66 -3.61
CA ASP A 115 -9.62 -0.75 -2.84
C ASP A 115 -8.37 -0.39 -3.63
N THR A 116 -7.99 0.88 -3.53
CA THR A 116 -6.84 1.45 -4.22
C THR A 116 -5.89 2.10 -3.23
N VAL A 117 -4.61 1.84 -3.41
CA VAL A 117 -3.54 2.47 -2.63
C VAL A 117 -2.42 2.94 -3.54
N GLY A 118 -1.77 4.04 -3.18
CA GLY A 118 -0.67 4.61 -3.94
C GLY A 118 0.68 4.52 -3.24
N PHE A 119 1.73 4.84 -3.99
CA PHE A 119 3.03 5.24 -3.49
C PHE A 119 3.58 6.35 -4.39
N SER A 120 4.48 7.17 -3.85
CA SER A 120 5.12 8.23 -4.62
C SER A 120 6.51 7.85 -5.11
N VAL A 121 6.86 8.41 -6.27
CA VAL A 121 8.21 8.45 -6.83
C VAL A 121 8.64 9.90 -6.85
N ASN A 122 9.62 10.25 -6.02
CA ASN A 122 10.30 11.52 -6.07
C ASN A 122 11.20 11.55 -7.31
N LEU A 123 11.13 12.64 -8.04
CA LEU A 123 11.86 12.89 -9.28
C LEU A 123 12.67 14.15 -9.11
N LEU A 124 13.86 14.18 -9.71
CA LEU A 124 14.70 15.39 -9.79
C LEU A 124 14.75 15.90 -11.23
N PRO A 125 13.78 16.72 -11.66
CA PRO A 125 13.77 17.34 -12.98
C PRO A 125 15.01 18.20 -13.26
N VAL A 126 15.39 18.28 -14.53
CA VAL A 126 16.51 19.11 -14.99
C VAL A 126 16.15 19.91 -16.22
N ALA A 127 16.79 21.06 -16.39
CA ALA A 127 16.57 21.95 -17.51
C ALA A 127 16.87 21.27 -18.86
N GLY A 128 16.17 21.73 -19.91
CA GLY A 128 16.42 21.29 -21.29
C GLY A 128 17.85 21.55 -21.77
N SER A 129 18.56 22.50 -21.16
CA SER A 129 19.96 22.82 -21.46
C SER A 129 20.98 21.86 -20.82
N THR A 130 20.59 21.00 -19.87
CA THR A 130 21.53 20.07 -19.22
C THR A 130 22.20 19.14 -20.27
N PRO A 131 23.48 18.79 -20.15
CA PRO A 131 24.12 17.88 -21.11
C PRO A 131 23.39 16.53 -21.22
N GLN A 132 23.28 15.98 -22.43
CA GLN A 132 22.51 14.77 -22.68
C GLN A 132 22.97 13.57 -21.81
N LYS A 133 24.27 13.43 -21.62
CA LYS A 133 24.88 12.38 -20.78
C LYS A 133 24.52 12.49 -19.28
N GLU A 134 24.09 13.65 -18.82
CA GLU A 134 23.70 13.93 -17.43
C GLU A 134 22.19 13.81 -17.23
N LYS A 135 21.42 13.58 -18.29
CA LYS A 135 19.97 13.43 -18.25
C LYS A 135 19.58 11.97 -18.39
N PHE A 136 18.48 11.61 -17.73
CA PHE A 136 17.71 10.42 -17.99
C PHE A 136 16.31 10.84 -18.47
N VAL A 137 15.82 10.26 -19.57
CA VAL A 137 14.49 10.59 -20.14
C VAL A 137 13.57 9.40 -19.94
N PRO A 138 12.62 9.44 -18.98
CA PRO A 138 11.77 8.29 -18.71
C PRO A 138 10.87 7.93 -19.88
N ALA A 139 10.82 6.65 -20.26
CA ALA A 139 9.93 6.15 -21.30
C ALA A 139 8.83 5.24 -20.75
N LYS A 140 9.19 4.36 -19.82
CA LYS A 140 8.27 3.43 -19.15
C LYS A 140 8.85 2.97 -17.81
N PHE A 141 7.97 2.54 -16.92
CA PHE A 141 8.30 1.99 -15.62
C PHE A 141 7.87 0.53 -15.61
N LEU A 142 8.76 -0.36 -15.18
CA LEU A 142 8.40 -1.70 -14.76
C LEU A 142 8.15 -1.64 -13.26
N VAL A 143 6.91 -1.90 -12.85
CA VAL A 143 6.45 -1.74 -11.47
C VAL A 143 6.13 -3.10 -10.89
N THR A 144 6.94 -3.55 -9.94
CA THR A 144 6.80 -4.82 -9.23
C THR A 144 6.14 -4.56 -7.87
N PRO A 145 4.97 -5.15 -7.55
CA PRO A 145 4.40 -5.02 -6.22
C PRO A 145 5.35 -5.49 -5.11
N PRO A 146 5.20 -5.02 -3.87
CA PRO A 146 5.97 -5.54 -2.73
C PRO A 146 5.91 -7.07 -2.65
N ASP A 147 7.07 -7.69 -2.38
CA ASP A 147 7.25 -9.14 -2.22
C ASP A 147 6.81 -10.01 -3.42
N GLU A 148 6.79 -9.42 -4.61
CA GLU A 148 6.51 -10.10 -5.88
C GLU A 148 7.70 -10.03 -6.85
N THR A 149 7.64 -10.83 -7.92
CA THR A 149 8.67 -10.85 -8.99
C THR A 149 8.12 -10.49 -10.36
N GLU A 150 6.80 -10.58 -10.53
CA GLU A 150 6.10 -10.13 -11.74
C GLU A 150 5.84 -8.61 -11.67
N HIS A 151 5.82 -7.96 -12.83
CA HIS A 151 5.70 -6.50 -12.90
C HIS A 151 4.64 -6.05 -13.90
N PHE A 152 4.10 -4.87 -13.66
CA PHE A 152 3.33 -4.11 -14.63
C PHE A 152 4.26 -3.26 -15.49
N THR A 153 3.95 -3.13 -16.78
CA THR A 153 4.63 -2.15 -17.64
C THR A 153 3.75 -0.92 -17.79
N LEU A 154 4.18 0.22 -17.25
CA LEU A 154 3.47 1.49 -17.33
C LEU A 154 4.22 2.46 -18.25
N LYS A 155 3.55 2.96 -19.29
CA LYS A 155 4.14 4.00 -20.15
C LYS A 155 4.23 5.31 -19.37
N TRP A 156 5.38 5.98 -19.41
CA TRP A 156 5.55 7.30 -18.81
C TRP A 156 4.75 8.35 -19.60
N PRO A 157 3.75 9.02 -19.00
CA PRO A 157 2.87 9.91 -19.75
C PRO A 157 3.25 11.39 -19.64
N PHE A 158 4.13 11.76 -18.71
CA PHE A 158 4.36 13.16 -18.34
C PHE A 158 5.51 13.83 -19.09
N GLY A 159 6.30 13.09 -19.87
CA GLY A 159 7.47 13.61 -20.58
C GLY A 159 8.55 14.16 -19.63
N GLY A 160 9.38 15.07 -20.14
CA GLY A 160 10.46 15.69 -19.38
C GLY A 160 11.69 14.81 -19.18
N GLN A 161 12.64 15.33 -18.40
CA GLN A 161 13.90 14.67 -18.08
C GLN A 161 14.28 14.90 -16.62
N ILE A 162 15.01 13.94 -16.07
CA ILE A 162 15.55 13.99 -14.72
C ILE A 162 17.06 13.91 -14.74
N LEU A 163 17.71 14.30 -13.64
CA LEU A 163 19.15 14.10 -13.47
C LEU A 163 19.46 12.60 -13.45
N LYS A 164 20.39 12.16 -14.28
CA LYS A 164 20.85 10.77 -14.31
C LYS A 164 21.73 10.51 -13.08
N GLN A 165 21.20 9.73 -12.13
CA GLN A 165 21.86 9.39 -10.87
C GLN A 165 21.81 7.88 -10.61
N ASP A 166 21.85 7.09 -11.67
CA ASP A 166 21.77 5.62 -11.67
C ASP A 166 22.96 4.92 -10.99
N GLY A 167 24.06 5.63 -10.75
CA GLY A 167 25.18 5.19 -9.91
C GLY A 167 25.32 5.91 -8.56
N ALA A 168 24.36 6.75 -8.16
CA ALA A 168 24.46 7.52 -6.92
C ALA A 168 24.01 6.71 -5.69
N THR A 169 24.69 6.92 -4.55
CA THR A 169 24.29 6.31 -3.27
C THR A 169 23.14 7.05 -2.58
N HIS A 170 22.93 8.33 -2.91
CA HIS A 170 21.88 9.19 -2.38
C HIS A 170 21.23 9.99 -3.52
N PRO A 171 20.48 9.33 -4.42
CA PRO A 171 19.88 10.02 -5.56
C PRO A 171 18.73 10.94 -5.11
N GLY A 172 18.52 12.02 -5.86
CA GLY A 172 17.32 12.86 -5.75
C GLY A 172 16.11 12.25 -6.46
N THR A 173 16.27 11.12 -7.15
CA THR A 173 15.16 10.32 -7.67
C THR A 173 15.08 9.01 -6.91
N TYR A 174 13.98 8.76 -6.22
CA TYR A 174 13.76 7.60 -5.35
C TYR A 174 12.25 7.35 -5.16
N LEU A 175 11.88 6.22 -4.54
CA LEU A 175 10.49 5.89 -4.25
C LEU A 175 10.20 5.75 -2.74
N ASN A 176 8.97 6.05 -2.36
CA ASN A 176 8.43 5.87 -1.01
C ASN A 176 7.67 4.54 -0.89
N PRO A 177 7.43 4.03 0.33
CA PRO A 177 6.67 2.81 0.53
C PRO A 177 5.21 2.99 0.09
N VAL A 178 4.52 1.88 -0.13
CA VAL A 178 3.09 1.89 -0.40
C VAL A 178 2.33 2.41 0.82
N GLY A 179 1.33 3.26 0.56
CA GLY A 179 0.48 3.88 1.58
C GLY A 179 1.04 5.16 2.21
N LEU A 180 2.09 5.75 1.63
CA LEU A 180 2.67 7.03 2.03
C LEU A 180 2.51 8.10 0.94
#